data_AF-A0A370X0G4-F1
#
_entry.id   AF-A0A370X0G4-F1
#
_cell.length_a   1.000
_cell.length_b   1.000
_cell.length_c   1.000
_cell.angle_alpha   90.00
_cell.angle_beta   90.00
_cell.angle_gamma   90.00
#
_symmetry.space_group_name_H-M   'P 1'
#
loop_
_entity.id
_entity.type
_entity.pdbx_description
1 polymer ?
#
loop_
_entity_poly.entity_id
_entity_poly.type
_entity_poly.pdbx_seq_one_letter_code
_entity_poly.pdbx_strand_id
1 'polypeptide(L)'
;MDSYSTPVAFGEVIFDDHAIGSSNFTWAPDITAGWISGRNIARFSNDRYTTHDDIGLIAGGVRFHYGAPGAWYRKLFISEQPTLHTGRTAALSSAYEFTTTVGYQGDHWSAGIRHISNAGIHEPNRGETMAVVGFAF
;
A
#
# COMPACT_ATOMS: atom_id res chain seq x y z
N MET A 1 -5.84 21.62 1.64
CA MET A 1 -5.63 20.35 0.91
C MET A 1 -7.00 19.86 0.54
N ASP A 2 -7.29 19.75 -0.74
CA ASP A 2 -8.57 19.19 -1.19
C ASP A 2 -8.44 17.67 -1.13
N SER A 3 -9.25 16.99 -0.31
CA SER A 3 -9.28 15.53 -0.23
C SER A 3 -10.40 14.98 -1.12
N TYR A 4 -10.04 14.16 -2.10
CA TYR A 4 -10.98 13.49 -3.00
C TYR A 4 -10.85 11.99 -2.82
N SER A 5 -11.83 11.36 -2.17
CA SER A 5 -11.87 9.91 -2.00
C SER A 5 -12.20 9.21 -3.32
N THR A 6 -11.64 8.03 -3.53
CA THR A 6 -11.95 7.14 -4.65
C THR A 6 -12.04 5.71 -4.13
N PRO A 7 -12.86 4.83 -4.73
CA PRO A 7 -12.89 3.44 -4.31
C PRO A 7 -11.60 2.72 -4.72
N VAL A 8 -11.21 1.75 -3.89
CA VAL A 8 -9.97 0.99 -4.02
C VAL A 8 -10.23 -0.45 -3.59
N ALA A 9 -9.54 -1.39 -4.21
CA ALA A 9 -9.64 -2.82 -3.89
C ALA A 9 -8.27 -3.48 -3.96
N PHE A 10 -7.99 -4.38 -3.02
CA PHE A 10 -6.72 -5.10 -2.95
C PHE A 10 -6.96 -6.57 -2.60
N GLY A 11 -6.12 -7.43 -3.17
CA GLY A 11 -5.93 -8.81 -2.74
C GLY A 11 -4.47 -8.99 -2.32
N GLU A 12 -4.27 -9.60 -1.15
CA GLU A 12 -2.94 -9.80 -0.56
C GLU A 12 -2.71 -11.28 -0.27
N VAL A 13 -1.51 -11.76 -0.56
CA VAL A 13 -1.01 -13.05 -0.10
C VAL A 13 0.15 -12.77 0.84
N ILE A 14 0.00 -13.16 2.10
CA ILE A 14 1.01 -13.02 3.14
C ILE A 14 1.54 -14.41 3.44
N PHE A 15 2.85 -14.59 3.34
CA PHE A 15 3.50 -15.88 3.55
C PHE A 15 3.83 -16.08 5.04
N ASP A 16 4.45 -17.21 5.36
CA ASP A 16 4.80 -17.55 6.74
C ASP A 16 5.79 -16.55 7.35
N ASP A 17 5.62 -16.31 8.66
CA ASP A 17 6.51 -15.49 9.47
C ASP A 17 7.87 -16.19 9.69
N HIS A 18 8.94 -15.44 9.49
CA HIS A 18 10.31 -15.85 9.76
C HIS A 18 10.95 -14.96 10.83
N ALA A 19 11.50 -15.55 11.88
CA ALA A 19 12.21 -14.82 12.92
C ALA A 19 13.55 -14.26 12.42
N ILE A 20 13.90 -13.04 12.86
CA ILE A 20 15.22 -12.46 12.63
C ILE A 20 16.14 -12.84 13.78
N GLY A 21 16.91 -13.92 13.58
CA GLY A 21 17.85 -14.44 14.59
C GLY A 21 17.13 -14.81 15.90
N SER A 22 17.65 -14.34 17.03
CA SER A 22 17.05 -14.51 18.37
C SER A 22 16.21 -13.31 18.81
N SER A 23 15.88 -12.39 17.91
CA SER A 23 15.13 -11.17 18.24
C SER A 23 13.61 -11.40 18.28
N ASN A 24 12.88 -10.39 18.78
CA ASN A 24 11.42 -10.35 18.73
C ASN A 24 10.88 -9.81 17.39
N PHE A 25 11.74 -9.65 16.37
CA PHE A 25 11.30 -9.26 15.03
C PHE A 25 11.01 -10.49 14.18
N THR A 26 9.86 -10.47 13.51
CA THR A 26 9.56 -11.41 12.43
C THR A 26 9.33 -10.66 11.13
N TRP A 27 9.58 -11.34 10.03
CA TRP A 27 9.26 -10.86 8.69
C TRP A 27 8.57 -11.95 7.89
N ALA A 28 7.62 -11.56 7.06
CA ALA A 28 6.93 -12.43 6.11
C ALA A 28 7.05 -11.80 4.72
N PRO A 29 7.38 -12.57 3.67
CA PRO A 29 7.13 -12.11 2.31
C PRO A 29 5.65 -11.76 2.13
N ASP A 30 5.34 -10.77 1.31
CA ASP A 30 3.97 -10.48 0.89
C ASP A 30 3.86 -10.03 -0.57
N ILE A 31 2.72 -10.35 -1.19
CA ILE A 31 2.38 -9.95 -2.57
C ILE A 31 1.01 -9.30 -2.54
N THR A 32 0.89 -8.16 -3.21
CA THR A 32 -0.35 -7.39 -3.33
C THR A 32 -0.71 -7.22 -4.80
N ALA A 33 -1.96 -7.45 -5.15
CA ALA A 33 -2.55 -6.95 -6.39
C ALA A 33 -3.69 -5.98 -6.04
N GLY A 34 -3.85 -4.92 -6.81
CA GLY A 34 -4.81 -3.89 -6.47
C GLY A 34 -5.33 -3.07 -7.62
N TRP A 35 -6.38 -2.32 -7.33
CA TRP A 35 -6.99 -1.36 -8.22
C TRP A 35 -7.39 -0.09 -7.45
N ILE A 36 -7.16 1.07 -8.06
CA ILE A 36 -7.52 2.40 -7.55
C ILE A 36 -8.26 3.10 -8.68
N SER A 37 -9.50 3.54 -8.44
CA SER A 37 -10.24 4.25 -9.50
C SER A 37 -9.69 5.65 -9.73
N GLY A 38 -9.76 6.07 -10.99
CA GLY A 38 -9.58 7.45 -11.37
C GLY A 38 -10.63 8.37 -10.74
N ARG A 39 -10.31 9.66 -10.73
CA ARG A 39 -11.13 10.75 -10.22
C ARG A 39 -11.27 11.81 -11.31
N ASN A 40 -12.46 12.38 -11.45
CA ASN A 40 -12.64 13.55 -12.29
C ASN A 40 -12.49 14.83 -11.47
N ILE A 41 -11.25 15.30 -11.33
CA ILE A 41 -10.94 16.54 -10.63
C ILE A 41 -10.65 17.61 -11.67
N ALA A 42 -11.59 18.56 -11.84
CA ALA A 42 -11.51 19.63 -12.85
C ALA A 42 -10.20 20.43 -12.80
N ARG A 43 -9.59 20.57 -11.62
CA ARG A 43 -8.31 21.26 -11.44
C ARG A 43 -7.16 20.62 -12.23
N PHE A 44 -7.18 19.30 -12.42
CA PHE A 44 -6.11 18.53 -13.06
C PHE A 44 -6.52 17.99 -14.43
N SER A 45 -7.69 18.38 -14.98
CA SER A 45 -8.22 17.80 -16.22
C SER A 45 -7.39 18.14 -17.45
N ASN A 46 -6.63 19.23 -17.40
CA ASN A 46 -5.80 19.72 -18.51
C ASN A 46 -4.30 19.50 -18.27
N ASP A 47 -3.93 18.85 -17.15
CA ASP A 47 -2.54 18.55 -16.84
C ASP A 47 -2.06 17.35 -17.66
N ARG A 48 -0.76 17.28 -17.95
CA ARG A 48 -0.14 16.13 -18.63
C ARG A 48 -0.42 14.82 -17.88
N TYR A 49 -0.46 14.89 -16.55
CA TYR A 49 -0.86 13.81 -15.67
C TYR A 49 -2.17 14.21 -15.02
N THR A 50 -3.27 13.63 -15.49
CA THR A 50 -4.61 13.94 -15.00
C THR A 50 -4.88 13.16 -13.70
N THR A 51 -6.15 13.06 -13.31
CA THR A 51 -6.57 12.17 -12.21
C THR A 51 -7.49 11.06 -12.70
N HIS A 52 -7.76 10.98 -14.01
CA HIS A 52 -8.82 10.15 -14.59
C HIS A 52 -8.46 8.68 -14.76
N ASP A 53 -7.17 8.37 -14.82
CA ASP A 53 -6.72 7.01 -15.07
C ASP A 53 -7.03 6.09 -13.89
N ASP A 54 -7.64 4.95 -14.21
CA ASP A 54 -7.71 3.81 -13.31
C ASP A 54 -6.32 3.16 -13.20
N ILE A 55 -5.89 2.89 -11.98
CA ILE A 55 -4.59 2.31 -11.68
C ILE A 55 -4.77 0.86 -11.28
N GLY A 56 -4.28 -0.07 -12.10
CA GLY A 56 -4.06 -1.46 -11.69
C GLY A 56 -2.62 -1.61 -11.22
N LEU A 57 -2.40 -2.31 -10.10
CA LEU A 57 -1.06 -2.46 -9.54
C LEU A 57 -0.76 -3.87 -9.06
N ILE A 58 0.53 -4.19 -9.06
CA ILE A 58 1.12 -5.34 -8.37
C ILE A 58 2.29 -4.85 -7.52
N ALA A 59 2.42 -5.40 -6.32
CA ALA A 59 3.50 -5.12 -5.42
C ALA A 59 4.00 -6.42 -4.79
N GLY A 60 5.27 -6.46 -4.46
CA GLY A 60 5.86 -7.59 -3.75
C GLY A 60 6.93 -7.08 -2.80
N GLY A 61 6.93 -7.56 -1.57
CA GLY A 61 7.82 -7.03 -0.55
C GLY A 61 7.84 -7.87 0.71
N VAL A 62 7.99 -7.17 1.82
CA VAL A 62 8.16 -7.76 3.13
C VAL A 62 7.31 -7.03 4.15
N ARG A 63 6.65 -7.82 4.99
CA ARG A 63 5.90 -7.40 6.15
C ARG A 63 6.69 -7.72 7.40
N PHE A 64 6.78 -6.77 8.33
CA PHE A 64 7.47 -6.92 9.59
C PHE A 64 6.49 -6.83 10.76
N HIS A 65 6.73 -7.66 11.75
CA HIS A 65 6.08 -7.59 13.05
C HIS A 65 7.14 -7.49 14.14
N TYR A 66 6.75 -6.89 15.28
CA TYR A 66 7.59 -6.82 16.46
C TYR A 66 6.79 -7.25 17.70
N GLY A 67 7.33 -8.20 18.46
CA GLY A 67 6.83 -8.53 19.79
C GLY A 67 7.10 -9.96 20.22
N ALA A 68 7.17 -10.15 21.53
CA ALA A 68 7.29 -11.47 22.13
C ALA A 68 6.05 -12.34 21.84
N PRO A 69 6.15 -13.67 21.93
CA PRO A 69 4.98 -14.55 21.87
C PRO A 69 3.89 -14.11 22.85
N GLY A 70 2.65 -13.93 22.36
CA GLY A 70 1.51 -13.48 23.16
C GLY A 70 1.39 -11.96 23.37
N ALA A 71 2.34 -11.15 22.90
CA ALA A 71 2.23 -9.70 22.99
C ALA A 71 1.10 -9.17 22.08
N TRP A 72 0.20 -8.35 22.63
CA TRP A 72 -0.93 -7.80 21.87
C TRP A 72 -0.49 -6.96 20.67
N TYR A 73 0.66 -6.27 20.79
CA TYR A 73 1.22 -5.41 19.77
C TYR A 73 1.96 -6.18 18.67
N ARG A 74 2.16 -7.50 18.81
CA ARG A 74 2.71 -8.34 17.73
C ARG A 74 1.79 -8.38 16.51
N LYS A 75 0.50 -8.08 16.70
CA LYS A 75 -0.48 -7.92 15.61
C LYS A 75 -0.29 -6.63 14.81
N LEU A 76 0.49 -5.66 15.30
CA LEU A 76 0.88 -4.51 14.50
C LEU A 76 1.91 -4.93 13.46
N PHE A 77 1.80 -4.36 12.26
CA PHE A 77 2.72 -4.61 11.17
C PHE A 77 3.10 -3.33 10.43
N ILE A 78 4.27 -3.39 9.80
CA ILE A 78 4.68 -2.49 8.73
C ILE A 78 5.06 -3.34 7.51
N SER A 79 4.56 -2.99 6.33
CA SER A 79 4.89 -3.65 5.07
C SER A 79 5.45 -2.63 4.09
N GLU A 80 6.53 -3.03 3.41
CA GLU A 80 7.22 -2.21 2.40
C GLU A 80 7.34 -3.03 1.12
N GLN A 81 6.75 -2.52 0.04
CA GLN A 81 6.66 -3.22 -1.24
C GLN A 81 7.01 -2.31 -2.42
N PRO A 82 8.08 -2.60 -3.17
CA PRO A 82 8.20 -2.13 -4.55
C PRO A 82 6.95 -2.46 -5.36
N THR A 83 6.44 -1.48 -6.10
CA THR A 83 5.14 -1.53 -6.77
C THR A 83 5.29 -1.15 -8.23
N LEU A 84 4.66 -1.93 -9.11
CA LEU A 84 4.48 -1.62 -10.53
C LEU A 84 3.00 -1.37 -10.77
N HIS A 85 2.68 -0.41 -11.65
CA HIS A 85 1.29 -0.10 -11.96
C HIS A 85 1.07 0.30 -13.42
N THR A 86 -0.18 0.19 -13.84
CA THR A 86 -0.70 0.75 -15.09
C THR A 86 -1.30 2.14 -14.84
N GLY A 87 -1.58 2.88 -15.91
CA GLY A 87 -2.10 4.24 -15.85
C GLY A 87 -1.10 5.23 -15.23
N ARG A 88 -1.35 6.53 -15.41
CA ARG A 88 -0.55 7.57 -14.75
C ARG A 88 -1.42 8.73 -14.32
N THR A 89 -1.34 9.06 -13.04
CA THR A 89 -2.04 10.24 -12.49
C THR A 89 -1.04 11.25 -11.96
N ALA A 90 -1.53 12.42 -11.56
CA ALA A 90 -0.73 13.40 -10.82
C ALA A 90 -0.19 12.85 -9.49
N ALA A 91 -0.80 11.79 -8.95
CA ALA A 91 -0.35 11.14 -7.72
C ALA A 91 0.71 10.06 -7.98
N LEU A 92 0.50 9.24 -9.02
CA LEU A 92 1.34 8.11 -9.41
C LEU A 92 1.78 8.30 -10.87
N SER A 93 2.84 9.07 -11.08
CA SER A 93 3.27 9.50 -12.42
C SER A 93 4.39 8.66 -13.02
N SER A 94 5.05 7.82 -12.21
CA SER A 94 6.11 6.93 -12.66
C SER A 94 5.56 5.58 -13.14
N ALA A 95 6.45 4.67 -13.53
CA ALA A 95 6.10 3.27 -13.79
C ALA A 95 6.34 2.37 -12.56
N TYR A 96 7.05 2.90 -11.56
CA TYR A 96 7.40 2.21 -10.32
C TYR A 96 7.14 3.15 -9.15
N GLU A 97 6.65 2.57 -8.06
CA GLU A 97 6.30 3.28 -6.83
C GLU A 97 6.72 2.39 -5.64
N PHE A 98 6.62 2.93 -4.44
CA PHE A 98 6.78 2.21 -3.18
C PHE A 98 5.47 2.24 -2.42
N THR A 99 4.99 1.06 -2.03
CA THR A 99 3.81 0.90 -1.18
C THR A 99 4.28 0.65 0.25
N THR A 100 3.98 1.58 1.14
CA THR A 100 4.18 1.44 2.58
C THR A 100 2.82 1.24 3.25
N THR A 101 2.68 0.20 4.06
CA THR A 101 1.46 -0.06 4.83
C THR A 101 1.79 -0.20 6.30
N VAL A 102 1.12 0.56 7.17
CA VAL A 102 1.16 0.35 8.62
C VAL A 102 -0.23 -0.07 9.07
N GLY A 103 -0.32 -1.15 9.83
CA GLY A 103 -1.62 -1.70 10.19
C GLY A 103 -1.61 -2.65 11.37
N TYR A 104 -2.77 -3.26 11.56
CA TYR A 104 -3.05 -4.28 12.55
C TYR A 104 -3.64 -5.50 11.83
N GLN A 105 -3.10 -6.68 12.12
CA GLN A 105 -3.52 -7.97 11.59
C GLN A 105 -4.17 -8.78 12.70
N GLY A 106 -5.50 -8.84 12.66
CA GLY A 106 -6.28 -9.81 13.43
C GLY A 106 -6.22 -11.19 12.82
N ASP A 107 -7.02 -12.10 13.36
CA ASP A 107 -6.96 -13.52 12.96
C ASP A 107 -7.66 -13.75 11.60
N HIS A 108 -8.70 -12.97 11.32
CA HIS A 108 -9.49 -13.04 10.06
C HIS A 108 -9.75 -11.66 9.45
N TRP A 109 -9.04 -10.62 9.90
CA TRP A 109 -9.23 -9.27 9.40
C TRP A 109 -7.95 -8.47 9.54
N SER A 110 -7.82 -7.42 8.73
CA SER A 110 -6.77 -6.44 8.85
C SER A 110 -7.33 -5.03 8.68
N ALA A 111 -6.66 -4.06 9.30
CA ALA A 111 -6.92 -2.65 9.08
C ALA A 111 -5.60 -1.90 9.05
N GLY A 112 -5.50 -0.86 8.22
CA GLY A 112 -4.27 -0.10 8.12
C GLY A 112 -4.39 1.15 7.28
N ILE A 113 -3.28 1.89 7.26
CA ILE A 113 -3.07 3.01 6.37
C ILE A 113 -2.00 2.59 5.37
N ARG A 114 -2.31 2.76 4.08
CA ARG A 114 -1.42 2.49 2.97
C ARG A 114 -1.08 3.79 2.26
N HIS A 115 0.19 3.97 1.95
CA HIS A 115 0.70 5.09 1.18
C HIS A 115 1.50 4.56 -0.02
N ILE A 116 1.23 5.10 -1.21
CA ILE A 116 1.91 4.73 -2.45
C ILE A 116 2.54 5.97 -3.06
N SER A 117 3.85 5.98 -3.28
CA SER A 117 4.57 7.09 -3.91
C SER A 117 5.94 6.68 -4.44
N ASN A 118 6.56 7.50 -5.28
CA ASN A 118 7.88 7.20 -5.86
C ASN A 118 9.03 7.79 -5.06
N ALA A 119 8.78 8.16 -3.79
CA ALA A 119 9.75 8.81 -2.91
C ALA A 119 10.38 10.11 -3.46
N GLY A 120 9.73 10.77 -4.42
CA GLY A 120 10.21 12.01 -5.04
C GLY A 120 11.21 11.81 -6.17
N ILE A 121 11.32 10.59 -6.72
CA ILE A 121 12.24 10.29 -7.82
C ILE A 121 11.70 10.79 -9.16
N HIS A 122 10.38 10.96 -9.30
CA HIS A 122 9.75 11.46 -10.52
C HIS A 122 8.56 12.39 -10.23
N GLU A 123 8.51 13.56 -10.86
CA GLU A 123 7.40 14.50 -10.69
C GLU A 123 6.33 14.35 -11.80
N PRO A 124 5.04 14.56 -11.47
CA PRO A 124 4.49 14.87 -10.15
C PRO A 124 4.38 13.64 -9.25
N ASN A 125 4.66 13.79 -7.95
CA ASN A 125 4.52 12.72 -6.95
C ASN A 125 3.68 13.22 -5.77
N ARG A 126 2.37 13.29 -5.95
CA ARG A 126 1.48 13.65 -4.83
C ARG A 126 1.25 12.48 -3.87
N GLY A 127 1.48 11.26 -4.34
CA GLY A 127 1.21 10.03 -3.61
C GLY A 127 -0.28 9.77 -3.41
N GLU A 128 -0.60 8.52 -3.14
CA GLU A 128 -1.94 8.06 -2.78
C GLU A 128 -1.91 7.57 -1.33
N THR A 129 -2.77 8.12 -0.47
CA THR A 129 -2.95 7.65 0.90
C THR A 129 -4.36 7.12 1.07
N MET A 130 -4.47 5.94 1.66
CA MET A 130 -5.75 5.24 1.81
C MET A 130 -5.84 4.51 3.15
N ALA A 131 -7.06 4.49 3.70
CA ALA A 131 -7.42 3.58 4.77
C ALA A 131 -7.89 2.27 4.14
N VAL A 132 -7.36 1.15 4.59
CA VAL A 132 -7.71 -0.18 4.11
C VAL A 132 -8.26 -1.01 5.26
N VAL A 133 -9.32 -1.76 4.98
CA VAL A 133 -9.87 -2.79 5.86
C VAL A 133 -10.14 -4.01 5.00
N GLY A 134 -9.72 -5.18 5.48
CA GLY A 134 -9.81 -6.43 4.74
C GLY A 134 -10.19 -7.60 5.63
N PHE A 135 -10.59 -8.69 4.98
CA PHE A 135 -10.85 -9.98 5.62
C PHE A 135 -9.80 -10.99 5.15
N ALA A 136 -9.39 -11.89 6.05
CA ALA A 136 -8.41 -12.94 5.83
C ALA A 136 -9.01 -14.31 6.16
N PHE A 137 -8.53 -15.35 5.49
CA PHE A 137 -9.06 -16.71 5.55
C PHE A 137 -7.95 -17.72 5.77
#